data_AF-F9EJ47-F1
#
_entry.id   AF-F9EJ47-F1
#
_cell.length_a   1.000
_cell.length_b   1.000
_cell.length_c   1.000
_cell.angle_alpha   90.00
_cell.angle_beta   90.00
_cell.angle_gamma   90.00
#
_symmetry.space_group_name_H-M   'P 1'
#
loop_
_entity.id
_entity.type
_entity.pdbx_description
1 polymer ?
#
loop_
_entity_poly.entity_id
_entity_poly.type
_entity_poly.pdbx_seq_one_letter_code
_entity_poly.pdbx_strand_id
1 'polypeptide(L)'
;MNHLDDILAIGTGHELPEQAQVVSVDLTTNLSGFSPGTWGYVIAFTATDPAIRNYVTEHTIFNGNDLDTGPTASAKFSGMNAVDLTTINNPWSTSFGDTILLFERPLGRGWLIIIGGGR
;
A
#
# COMPACT_ATOMS: atom_id res chain seq x y z
N MET A 1 -8.06 -16.12 -3.61
CA MET A 1 -7.20 -15.42 -4.60
C MET A 1 -7.89 -15.17 -5.96
N ASN A 2 -9.05 -15.78 -6.26
CA ASN A 2 -9.76 -15.66 -7.56
C ASN A 2 -10.27 -14.27 -7.97
N HIS A 3 -9.97 -13.20 -7.21
CA HIS A 3 -10.44 -11.84 -7.46
C HIS A 3 -9.31 -10.80 -7.36
N LEU A 4 -8.05 -11.23 -7.25
CA LEU A 4 -6.94 -10.29 -7.15
C LEU A 4 -6.85 -9.45 -8.43
N ASP A 5 -6.91 -10.09 -9.60
CA ASP A 5 -6.83 -9.39 -10.89
C ASP A 5 -8.03 -8.45 -11.09
N ASP A 6 -9.23 -8.86 -10.66
CA ASP A 6 -10.41 -8.00 -10.68
C ASP A 6 -10.23 -6.75 -9.81
N ILE A 7 -9.57 -6.91 -8.65
CA ILE A 7 -9.31 -5.83 -7.70
C ILE A 7 -8.21 -4.90 -8.22
N LEU A 8 -7.12 -5.44 -8.77
CA LEU A 8 -6.05 -4.64 -9.40
C LEU A 8 -6.54 -3.92 -10.67
N ALA A 9 -7.61 -4.41 -11.29
CA ALA A 9 -8.27 -3.75 -12.41
C ALA A 9 -9.22 -2.61 -11.98
N ILE A 10 -9.42 -2.37 -10.67
CA ILE A 10 -10.22 -1.23 -10.19
C ILE A 10 -9.40 0.04 -10.42
N GLY A 11 -9.78 0.88 -11.39
CA GLY A 11 -8.97 2.05 -11.73
C GLY A 11 -7.85 1.69 -12.72
N THR A 12 -6.71 2.37 -12.65
CA THR A 12 -5.61 2.16 -13.62
C THR A 12 -4.25 2.19 -12.94
N GLY A 13 -3.38 1.24 -13.32
CA GLY A 13 -1.98 1.22 -12.90
C GLY A 13 -1.75 0.61 -11.51
N HIS A 14 -2.67 -0.22 -11.02
CA HIS A 14 -2.43 -0.99 -9.81
C HIS A 14 -1.76 -2.31 -10.18
N GLU A 15 -0.55 -2.44 -9.69
CA GLU A 15 0.25 -3.65 -9.82
C GLU A 15 0.99 -3.90 -8.52
N LEU A 16 1.47 -5.12 -8.32
CA LEU A 16 2.30 -5.46 -7.18
C LEU A 16 3.76 -5.48 -7.61
N PRO A 17 4.72 -5.33 -6.68
CA PRO A 17 6.13 -5.51 -6.98
C PRO A 17 6.41 -6.85 -7.66
N GLU A 18 7.50 -6.90 -8.45
CA GLU A 18 7.89 -8.09 -9.19
C GLU A 18 7.98 -9.32 -8.25
N GLN A 19 7.34 -10.42 -8.66
CA GLN A 19 7.27 -11.68 -7.91
C GLN A 19 6.69 -11.55 -6.49
N ALA A 20 5.90 -10.52 -6.20
CA ALA A 20 5.21 -10.39 -4.93
C ALA A 20 4.30 -11.59 -4.66
N GLN A 21 4.31 -12.07 -3.41
CA GLN A 21 3.39 -13.09 -2.93
C GLN A 21 2.30 -12.42 -2.10
N VAL A 22 1.06 -12.54 -2.55
CA VAL A 22 -0.09 -12.01 -1.82
C VAL A 22 -0.35 -12.87 -0.58
N VAL A 23 -0.40 -12.21 0.57
CA VAL A 23 -0.65 -12.80 1.88
C VAL A 23 -2.16 -12.76 2.19
N SER A 24 -2.79 -11.60 2.00
CA SER A 24 -4.24 -11.44 2.19
C SER A 24 -4.81 -10.34 1.29
N VAL A 25 -6.12 -10.38 1.10
CA VAL A 25 -6.90 -9.33 0.44
C VAL A 25 -8.16 -9.11 1.25
N ASP A 26 -8.31 -7.90 1.79
CA ASP A 26 -9.35 -7.56 2.75
C ASP A 26 -10.10 -6.30 2.30
N LEU A 27 -11.44 -6.32 2.39
CA LEU A 27 -12.25 -5.12 2.18
C LEU A 27 -12.15 -4.22 3.43
N THR A 28 -11.98 -2.90 3.23
CA THR A 28 -11.95 -1.92 4.30
C THR A 28 -12.89 -0.75 4.04
N THR A 29 -13.55 -0.28 5.08
CA THR A 29 -14.27 1.00 5.13
C THR A 29 -13.62 1.99 6.08
N ASN A 30 -12.50 1.60 6.70
CA ASN A 30 -11.75 2.43 7.65
C ASN A 30 -10.78 3.37 6.92
N LEU A 31 -11.31 4.08 5.93
CA LEU A 31 -10.62 5.07 5.11
C LEU A 31 -11.11 6.48 5.42
N SER A 32 -11.46 6.73 6.68
CA SER A 32 -12.09 7.98 7.16
C SER A 32 -11.23 9.24 6.96
N GLY A 33 -9.94 9.08 6.63
CA GLY A 33 -9.05 10.19 6.27
C GLY A 33 -9.33 10.79 4.87
N PHE A 34 -10.26 10.22 4.11
CA PHE A 34 -10.70 10.73 2.81
C PHE A 34 -12.09 11.38 2.90
N SER A 35 -13.16 10.59 2.89
CA SER A 35 -14.54 11.05 2.98
C SER A 35 -15.41 10.04 3.76
N PRO A 36 -16.55 10.46 4.33
CA PRO A 36 -17.52 9.53 4.90
C PRO A 36 -17.97 8.49 3.87
N GLY A 37 -17.96 7.22 4.25
CA GLY A 37 -18.36 6.13 3.36
C GLY A 37 -17.34 5.73 2.30
N THR A 38 -16.11 6.27 2.35
CA THR A 38 -15.00 5.76 1.53
C THR A 38 -14.72 4.30 1.88
N TRP A 39 -14.59 3.48 0.83
CA TRP A 39 -14.24 2.07 0.93
C TRP A 39 -13.06 1.74 0.01
N GLY A 40 -12.42 0.61 0.25
CA GLY A 40 -11.29 0.15 -0.54
C GLY A 40 -10.89 -1.27 -0.20
N TYR A 41 -9.80 -1.72 -0.81
CA TYR A 41 -9.18 -3.01 -0.54
C TYR A 41 -7.79 -2.81 0.05
N VAL A 42 -7.42 -3.68 1.00
CA VAL A 42 -6.05 -3.80 1.52
C VAL A 42 -5.50 -5.12 1.00
N ILE A 43 -4.44 -5.05 0.21
CA ILE A 43 -3.71 -6.22 -0.28
C ILE A 43 -2.39 -6.27 0.48
N ALA A 44 -2.28 -7.21 1.42
CA ALA A 44 -1.02 -7.48 2.10
C ALA A 44 -0.17 -8.43 1.26
N PHE A 45 1.11 -8.14 1.09
CA PHE A 45 2.02 -8.95 0.30
C PHE A 45 3.43 -9.00 0.88
N THR A 46 4.21 -9.98 0.43
CA THR A 46 5.65 -10.04 0.63
C THR A 46 6.36 -9.91 -0.71
N ALA A 47 7.47 -9.19 -0.75
CA ALA A 47 8.32 -9.04 -1.93
C ALA A 47 9.78 -8.87 -1.50
N THR A 48 10.72 -9.08 -2.42
CA THR A 48 12.14 -8.86 -2.12
C THR A 48 12.44 -7.37 -1.96
N ASP A 49 13.46 -7.03 -1.17
CA ASP A 49 13.89 -5.64 -1.00
C ASP A 49 14.15 -4.94 -2.36
N PRO A 50 14.90 -5.53 -3.32
CA PRO A 50 15.10 -4.92 -4.63
C PRO A 50 13.79 -4.71 -5.42
N ALA A 51 12.85 -5.65 -5.36
CA ALA A 51 11.56 -5.52 -6.05
C ALA A 51 10.74 -4.37 -5.48
N ILE A 52 10.74 -4.19 -4.15
CA ILE A 52 10.06 -3.05 -3.50
C ILE A 52 10.69 -1.73 -3.92
N ARG A 53 12.01 -1.63 -3.95
CA ARG A 53 12.72 -0.40 -4.34
C ARG A 53 12.46 -0.03 -5.80
N ASN A 54 12.53 -1.01 -6.70
CA ASN A 54 12.22 -0.79 -8.11
C ASN A 54 10.78 -0.31 -8.28
N TYR A 55 9.83 -1.00 -7.66
CA TYR A 55 8.42 -0.64 -7.70
C TYR A 55 8.16 0.80 -7.21
N VAL A 56 8.74 1.20 -6.08
CA VAL A 56 8.60 2.58 -5.58
C VAL A 56 9.17 3.60 -6.57
N THR A 57 10.30 3.28 -7.20
CA THR A 57 10.97 4.17 -8.18
C THR A 57 10.16 4.31 -9.46
N GLU A 58 9.48 3.25 -9.88
CA GLU A 58 8.69 3.23 -11.12
C GLU A 58 7.30 3.86 -10.97
N HIS A 59 6.64 3.63 -9.83
CA HIS A 59 5.24 4.02 -9.64
C HIS A 59 5.03 5.30 -8.83
N THR A 60 6.09 5.86 -8.24
CA THR A 60 5.99 7.04 -7.38
C THR A 60 7.04 8.08 -7.71
N ILE A 61 6.92 9.26 -7.08
CA ILE A 61 7.92 10.33 -7.20
C ILE A 61 9.18 10.08 -6.35
N PHE A 62 9.20 9.00 -5.55
CA PHE A 62 10.29 8.69 -4.63
C PHE A 62 11.27 7.71 -5.24
N ASN A 63 12.55 7.84 -4.88
CA ASN A 63 13.56 6.85 -5.23
C ASN A 63 13.55 5.73 -4.18
N GLY A 64 13.43 4.48 -4.61
CA GLY A 64 13.43 3.31 -3.74
C GLY A 64 14.71 3.15 -2.91
N ASN A 65 15.83 3.71 -3.37
CA ASN A 65 17.09 3.71 -2.62
C ASN A 65 17.04 4.60 -1.37
N ASP A 66 16.12 5.56 -1.31
CA ASP A 66 15.97 6.49 -0.19
C ASP A 66 14.96 5.99 0.88
N LEU A 67 14.39 4.79 0.69
CA LEU A 67 13.39 4.24 1.61
C LEU A 67 13.90 4.05 3.04
N ASP A 68 15.19 3.79 3.23
CA ASP A 68 15.75 3.58 4.57
C ASP A 68 15.91 4.88 5.36
N THR A 69 16.09 6.00 4.67
CA THR A 69 16.31 7.32 5.27
C THR A 69 15.02 8.14 5.36
N GLY A 70 13.96 7.71 4.68
CA GLY A 70 12.66 8.34 4.70
C GLY A 70 12.01 8.37 6.10
N PRO A 71 11.13 9.34 6.37
CA PRO A 71 10.44 9.45 7.64
C PRO A 71 9.54 8.24 7.91
N THR A 72 9.37 7.90 9.18
CA THR A 72 8.42 6.87 9.60
C THR A 72 6.99 7.35 9.35
N ALA A 73 6.17 6.52 8.70
CA ALA A 73 4.76 6.78 8.47
C ALA A 73 4.03 6.98 9.80
N SER A 74 3.07 7.90 9.81
CA SER A 74 2.27 8.19 10.99
C SER A 74 0.80 7.93 10.72
N ALA A 75 0.04 7.58 11.76
CA ALA A 75 -1.41 7.40 11.69
C ALA A 75 -2.17 8.67 11.23
N LYS A 76 -1.50 9.83 11.15
CA LYS A 76 -2.09 11.06 10.61
C LYS A 76 -2.18 11.06 9.09
N PHE A 77 -1.47 10.16 8.40
CA PHE A 77 -1.57 10.02 6.96
C PHE A 77 -2.91 9.36 6.59
N SER A 78 -3.64 9.93 5.63
CA SER A 78 -4.96 9.44 5.24
C SER A 78 -4.92 7.97 4.82
N GLY A 79 -5.91 7.20 5.27
CA GLY A 79 -6.03 5.77 4.97
C GLY A 79 -5.15 4.84 5.80
N MET A 80 -4.28 5.35 6.70
CA MET A 80 -3.49 4.50 7.59
C MET A 80 -4.33 3.70 8.59
N ASN A 81 -5.56 4.13 8.89
CA ASN A 81 -6.47 3.40 9.76
C ASN A 81 -6.95 2.06 9.17
N ALA A 82 -6.71 1.84 7.87
CA ALA A 82 -7.02 0.58 7.22
C ALA A 82 -6.09 -0.57 7.67
N VAL A 83 -4.96 -0.25 8.30
CA VAL A 83 -3.96 -1.22 8.76
C VAL A 83 -3.56 -0.91 10.20
N ASP A 84 -3.31 -1.94 11.00
CA ASP A 84 -2.77 -1.75 12.35
C ASP A 84 -1.27 -1.42 12.31
N LEU A 85 -0.94 -0.12 12.31
CA LEU A 85 0.44 0.37 12.29
C LEU A 85 1.27 -0.08 13.50
N THR A 86 0.66 -0.49 14.62
CA THR A 86 1.40 -0.97 15.78
C THR A 86 2.08 -2.32 15.54
N THR A 87 1.64 -3.04 14.51
CA THR A 87 2.20 -4.32 14.08
C THR A 87 3.33 -4.18 13.05
N ILE A 88 3.64 -2.96 12.62
CA ILE A 88 4.56 -2.69 11.52
C ILE A 88 5.80 -2.01 12.07
N ASN A 89 6.96 -2.62 11.82
CA ASN A 89 8.23 -2.05 12.24
C ASN A 89 8.66 -0.92 11.28
N ASN A 90 8.98 0.24 11.86
CA ASN A 90 9.46 1.43 11.14
C ASN A 90 8.73 1.67 9.80
N PRO A 91 7.39 1.82 9.80
CA PRO A 91 6.60 1.88 8.58
C PRO A 91 7.05 3.05 7.69
N TRP A 92 6.99 2.87 6.38
CA TRP A 92 7.13 3.96 5.41
C TRP A 92 5.93 3.93 4.48
N SER A 93 5.38 5.09 4.14
CA SER A 93 4.18 5.17 3.32
C SER A 93 4.24 6.31 2.31
N THR A 94 3.55 6.12 1.19
CA THR A 94 3.29 7.14 0.19
C THR A 94 1.96 6.88 -0.50
N SER A 95 1.53 7.76 -1.38
CA SER A 95 0.33 7.57 -2.21
C SER A 95 0.60 7.97 -3.65
N PHE A 96 -0.07 7.29 -4.58
CA PHE A 96 -0.12 7.66 -5.99
C PHE A 96 -1.52 7.35 -6.52
N GLY A 97 -2.10 8.25 -7.31
CA GLY A 97 -3.48 8.11 -7.77
C GLY A 97 -4.47 7.87 -6.62
N ASP A 98 -5.22 6.78 -6.73
CA ASP A 98 -6.18 6.23 -5.76
C ASP A 98 -5.57 5.12 -4.88
N THR A 99 -4.24 5.04 -4.80
CA THR A 99 -3.51 4.01 -4.06
C THR A 99 -2.67 4.61 -2.93
N ILE A 100 -2.65 3.92 -1.80
CA ILE A 100 -1.68 4.13 -0.73
C ILE A 100 -0.75 2.92 -0.67
N LEU A 101 0.55 3.19 -0.65
CA LEU A 101 1.60 2.22 -0.36
C LEU A 101 2.02 2.35 1.09
N LEU A 102 2.18 1.20 1.73
CA LEU A 102 2.74 1.08 3.06
C LEU A 102 3.74 -0.07 3.04
N PHE A 103 4.93 0.14 3.59
CA PHE A 103 5.99 -0.85 3.68
C PHE A 103 6.52 -0.94 5.10
N GLU A 104 6.86 -2.15 5.53
CA GLU A 104 7.62 -2.41 6.74
C GLU A 104 9.12 -2.24 6.45
N ARG A 105 9.89 -1.72 7.42
CA ARG A 105 11.36 -1.68 7.32
C ARG A 105 12.01 -2.53 8.42
N PRO A 106 13.03 -3.36 8.12
CA PRO A 106 13.63 -3.60 6.80
C PRO A 106 12.65 -4.19 5.78
N LEU A 107 12.89 -3.92 4.49
CA LEU A 107 11.93 -4.22 3.42
C LEU A 107 11.70 -5.73 3.27
N GLY A 108 10.45 -6.11 3.04
CA GLY A 108 10.05 -7.51 2.86
C GLY A 108 8.54 -7.73 2.91
N ARG A 109 7.82 -6.85 3.61
CA ARG A 109 6.36 -6.83 3.69
C ARG A 109 5.82 -5.47 3.25
N GLY A 110 4.71 -5.50 2.52
CA GLY A 110 4.03 -4.31 2.04
C GLY A 110 2.52 -4.48 2.00
N TRP A 111 1.84 -3.35 1.92
CA TRP A 111 0.40 -3.24 1.74
C TRP A 111 0.10 -2.27 0.60
N LEU A 112 -0.70 -2.73 -0.35
CA LEU A 112 -1.30 -1.90 -1.39
C LEU A 112 -2.75 -1.64 -0.98
N ILE A 113 -3.09 -0.38 -0.71
CA ILE A 113 -4.43 0.02 -0.33
C ILE A 113 -5.06 0.75 -1.50
N ILE A 114 -6.03 0.12 -2.16
CA ILE A 114 -6.74 0.67 -3.32
C ILE A 114 -8.04 1.32 -2.84
N ILE A 115 -8.21 2.60 -3.13
CA ILE A 115 -9.40 3.36 -2.77
C ILE A 115 -10.45 3.14 -3.87
N GLY A 116 -11.46 2.32 -3.58
CA GLY A 116 -12.50 1.98 -4.55
C GLY A 116 -13.52 3.09 -4.81
N GLY A 117 -13.68 4.01 -3.85
CA GLY A 117 -14.52 5.20 -3.99
C GLY A 117 -15.20 5.62 -2.69
N GLY A 118 -15.81 6.80 -2.70
CA GLY A 118 -16.66 7.33 -1.63
C GLY A 118 -17.88 8.02 -2.26
N ARG A 119 -19.03 7.93 -1.59
CA ARG A 119 -20.26 8.60 -2.05
C ARG A 119 -20.23 10.08 -1.73
#